data_AF-A0A1T2XFF7-F1
#
_entry.id   AF-A0A1T2XFF7-F1
#
_cell.length_a   1.000
_cell.length_b   1.000
_cell.length_c   1.000
_cell.angle_alpha   90.00
_cell.angle_beta   90.00
_cell.angle_gamma   90.00
#
_symmetry.space_group_name_H-M   'P 1'
#
loop_
_entity.id
_entity.type
_entity.pdbx_description
1 polymer ?
#
loop_
_entity_poly.entity_id
_entity_poly.type
_entity_poly.pdbx_seq_one_letter_code
_entity_poly.pdbx_strand_id
1 'polypeptide(L)'
;MNTCSNINSLLLRHFENGGNAAGYLRGRIPGFAAILSDFFASRSDIERIQKAEHLSECILSLTDFGDMIPLRSEVATLEIKRMIAYKKQTDHTAHTLYLYILGVWVYDNITEIRDALDARIHSSKPMKLFLFQWTFASLLHDVGYLFYDFDRGANASSWNIYDRMLSFEYFNQYTDELSDQGKSELEQAWGTLIKTYGMKEHASNQNAKELIASLDQIPWLADLIPGYQTGLLAMELGEEIGPGLQRFAYDMASHGYDGTPVVDHGIASGLMLLKYTSIWYWLHKHSETFHPQLHAELNAKFHYYPHIFHKHVLPACKAAAYHNLPNVTYSLEQDPLLYLAVLCDELQIWDRFMSGAGHIDNWRMVDHCVADKLKAERIASEWNQPMLHLMTSEVHFEKLVSSLDKRVLNWNKYVQVTRI
;
A
#
# COMPACT_ATOMS: atom_id res chain seq x y z
N MET A 1 -36.26 4.59 8.01
CA MET A 1 -35.25 3.80 8.74
C MET A 1 -34.29 3.26 7.71
N ASN A 2 -33.00 3.62 7.76
CA ASN A 2 -32.01 2.99 6.88
C ASN A 2 -31.91 1.52 7.30
N THR A 3 -32.22 0.60 6.38
CA THR A 3 -31.98 -0.82 6.63
C THR A 3 -30.48 -1.03 6.68
N CYS A 4 -29.98 -1.43 7.86
CA CYS A 4 -28.59 -1.83 8.00
C CYS A 4 -28.26 -2.91 6.95
N SER A 5 -27.23 -2.67 6.14
CA SER A 5 -26.76 -3.58 5.10
C SER A 5 -25.39 -4.15 5.48
N ASN A 6 -24.93 -5.20 4.78
CA ASN A 6 -23.55 -5.65 4.96
C ASN A 6 -22.53 -4.59 4.48
N ILE A 7 -21.27 -4.73 4.91
CA ILE A 7 -20.19 -3.79 4.55
C ILE A 7 -19.99 -3.67 3.04
N ASN A 8 -20.10 -4.76 2.28
CA ASN A 8 -19.96 -4.73 0.82
C ASN A 8 -21.05 -3.87 0.17
N SER A 9 -22.28 -3.94 0.66
CA SER A 9 -23.40 -3.12 0.17
C SER A 9 -23.19 -1.64 0.50
N LEU A 10 -22.64 -1.32 1.68
CA LEU A 10 -22.31 0.05 2.06
C LEU A 10 -21.23 0.63 1.13
N LEU A 11 -20.16 -0.13 0.89
CA LEU A 11 -19.06 0.27 0.01
C LEU A 11 -19.52 0.38 -1.45
N LEU A 12 -20.26 -0.62 -1.97
CA LEU A 12 -20.78 -0.60 -3.35
C LEU A 12 -21.65 0.63 -3.58
N ARG A 13 -22.62 0.90 -2.69
CA ARG A 13 -23.51 2.07 -2.80
C ARG A 13 -22.73 3.37 -2.81
N HIS A 14 -21.65 3.46 -2.03
CA HIS A 14 -20.78 4.62 -2.00
C HIS A 14 -20.04 4.80 -3.33
N PHE A 15 -19.53 3.75 -3.94
CA PHE A 15 -18.90 3.86 -5.26
C PHE A 15 -19.88 4.06 -6.41
N GLU A 16 -21.13 3.62 -6.27
CA GLU A 16 -22.21 3.90 -7.24
C GLU A 16 -22.68 5.36 -7.19
N ASN A 17 -22.84 5.93 -5.99
CA ASN A 17 -23.59 7.19 -5.79
C ASN A 17 -22.80 8.30 -5.10
N GLY A 18 -21.65 7.98 -4.51
CA GLY A 18 -20.80 8.94 -3.79
C GLY A 18 -20.16 9.98 -4.70
N GLY A 19 -19.85 11.15 -4.12
CA GLY A 19 -19.07 12.21 -4.75
C GLY A 19 -17.57 12.05 -4.49
N ASN A 20 -16.82 13.16 -4.52
CA ASN A 20 -15.41 13.23 -4.10
C ASN A 20 -14.52 12.12 -4.70
N ALA A 21 -13.75 11.41 -3.89
CA ALA A 21 -12.77 10.43 -4.34
C ALA A 21 -13.44 9.23 -5.04
N ALA A 22 -14.54 8.70 -4.48
CA ALA A 22 -15.31 7.64 -5.13
C ALA A 22 -15.93 8.10 -6.46
N GLY A 23 -16.47 9.32 -6.50
CA GLY A 23 -17.01 9.93 -7.72
C GLY A 23 -15.95 10.14 -8.80
N TYR A 24 -14.74 10.54 -8.41
CA TYR A 24 -13.59 10.65 -9.30
C TYR A 24 -13.20 9.28 -9.88
N LEU A 25 -13.05 8.25 -9.05
CA LEU A 25 -12.70 6.90 -9.51
C LEU A 25 -13.77 6.35 -10.47
N ARG A 26 -15.05 6.43 -10.09
CA ARG A 26 -16.18 6.02 -10.94
C ARG A 26 -16.19 6.76 -12.29
N GLY A 27 -15.90 8.06 -12.29
CA GLY A 27 -15.89 8.88 -13.49
C GLY A 27 -14.69 8.66 -14.42
N ARG A 28 -13.63 8.00 -13.93
CA ARG A 28 -12.37 7.81 -14.66
C ARG A 28 -12.08 6.36 -15.03
N ILE A 29 -12.67 5.38 -14.32
CA ILE A 29 -12.53 3.96 -14.61
C ILE A 29 -13.87 3.45 -15.18
N PRO A 30 -13.94 3.12 -16.48
CA PRO A 30 -15.16 2.61 -17.10
C PRO A 30 -15.68 1.36 -16.38
N GLY A 31 -16.96 1.37 -16.00
CA GLY A 31 -17.58 0.21 -15.35
C GLY A 31 -17.12 -0.07 -13.92
N PHE A 32 -16.45 0.87 -13.23
CA PHE A 32 -15.89 0.67 -11.89
C PHE A 32 -16.87 -0.02 -10.92
N ALA A 33 -18.11 0.48 -10.82
CA ALA A 33 -19.10 -0.09 -9.90
C ALA A 33 -19.52 -1.53 -10.27
N ALA A 34 -19.58 -1.86 -11.56
CA ALA A 34 -19.86 -3.22 -12.02
C ALA A 34 -18.69 -4.16 -11.69
N ILE A 35 -17.46 -3.74 -11.94
CA ILE A 35 -16.25 -4.52 -11.61
C ILE A 35 -16.17 -4.76 -10.09
N LEU A 36 -16.47 -3.74 -9.28
CA LEU A 36 -16.51 -3.86 -7.83
C LEU A 36 -17.64 -4.79 -7.35
N SER A 37 -18.82 -4.69 -7.97
CA SER A 37 -19.94 -5.61 -7.69
C SER A 37 -19.56 -7.05 -7.99
N ASP A 38 -18.88 -7.31 -9.11
CA ASP A 38 -18.38 -8.64 -9.47
C ASP A 38 -17.40 -9.16 -8.41
N PHE A 39 -16.46 -8.34 -7.96
CA PHE A 39 -15.52 -8.70 -6.89
C PHE A 39 -16.24 -9.10 -5.59
N PHE A 40 -17.26 -8.33 -5.17
CA PHE A 40 -18.07 -8.67 -4.00
C PHE A 40 -18.96 -9.90 -4.19
N ALA A 41 -19.30 -10.23 -5.43
CA ALA A 41 -20.07 -11.41 -5.79
C ALA A 41 -19.20 -12.68 -5.90
N SER A 42 -17.88 -12.56 -6.04
CA SER A 42 -16.95 -13.70 -6.09
C SER A 42 -17.09 -14.59 -4.85
N ARG A 43 -17.04 -15.91 -5.07
CA ARG A 43 -17.17 -16.92 -3.99
C ARG A 43 -16.01 -17.90 -3.91
N SER A 44 -15.17 -17.99 -4.96
CA SER A 44 -13.95 -18.78 -4.92
C SER A 44 -12.73 -17.89 -4.67
N ASP A 45 -11.72 -18.40 -3.96
CA ASP A 45 -10.49 -17.66 -3.67
C ASP A 45 -9.80 -17.18 -4.95
N ILE A 46 -9.71 -18.05 -5.95
CA ILE A 46 -9.05 -17.74 -7.24
C ILE A 46 -9.79 -16.62 -7.97
N GLU A 47 -11.11 -16.75 -8.14
CA GLU A 47 -11.91 -15.71 -8.80
C GLU A 47 -11.85 -14.39 -8.03
N ARG A 48 -11.90 -14.44 -6.70
CA ARG A 48 -11.80 -13.25 -5.85
C ARG A 48 -10.45 -12.56 -6.02
N ILE A 49 -9.33 -13.29 -6.03
CA ILE A 49 -7.99 -12.73 -6.30
C ILE A 49 -7.92 -12.14 -7.71
N GLN A 50 -8.42 -12.85 -8.74
CA GLN A 50 -8.42 -12.35 -10.12
C GLN A 50 -9.25 -11.08 -10.30
N LYS A 51 -10.44 -11.02 -9.69
CA LYS A 51 -11.30 -9.82 -9.75
C LYS A 51 -10.70 -8.67 -8.95
N ALA A 52 -10.09 -8.97 -7.80
CA ALA A 52 -9.37 -7.97 -7.02
C ALA A 52 -8.21 -7.37 -7.81
N GLU A 53 -7.42 -8.23 -8.46
CA GLU A 53 -6.27 -7.79 -9.25
C GLU A 53 -6.71 -6.94 -10.43
N HIS A 54 -7.73 -7.38 -11.19
CA HIS A 54 -8.25 -6.62 -12.31
C HIS A 54 -8.71 -5.20 -11.93
N LEU A 55 -9.42 -5.07 -10.80
CA LEU A 55 -9.84 -3.74 -10.33
C LEU A 55 -8.63 -2.90 -9.88
N SER A 56 -7.67 -3.51 -9.19
CA SER A 56 -6.44 -2.83 -8.78
C SER A 56 -5.61 -2.37 -9.97
N GLU A 57 -5.47 -3.15 -11.05
CA GLU A 57 -4.82 -2.73 -12.30
C GLU A 57 -5.48 -1.48 -12.90
N CYS A 58 -6.82 -1.43 -12.89
CA CYS A 58 -7.56 -0.25 -13.36
C CYS A 58 -7.26 0.98 -12.50
N ILE A 59 -7.15 0.80 -11.18
CA ILE A 59 -6.82 1.90 -10.25
C ILE A 59 -5.38 2.35 -10.44
N LEU A 60 -4.42 1.42 -10.47
CA LEU A 60 -2.99 1.70 -10.65
C LEU A 60 -2.72 2.42 -11.98
N SER A 61 -3.38 2.00 -13.05
CA SER A 61 -3.29 2.67 -14.36
C SER A 61 -3.83 4.10 -14.32
N LEU A 62 -4.84 4.38 -13.49
CA LEU A 62 -5.38 5.73 -13.32
C LEU A 62 -4.48 6.63 -12.46
N THR A 63 -3.80 6.06 -11.46
CA THR A 63 -3.02 6.82 -10.46
C THR A 63 -1.53 6.93 -10.79
N ASP A 64 -1.13 6.62 -12.03
CA ASP A 64 0.26 6.68 -12.52
C ASP A 64 1.19 5.64 -11.85
N PHE A 65 0.64 4.45 -11.57
CA PHE A 65 1.36 3.29 -11.01
C PHE A 65 1.20 2.04 -11.89
N GLY A 66 0.92 2.21 -13.18
CA GLY A 66 0.81 1.09 -14.12
C GLY A 66 2.08 0.24 -14.17
N ASP A 67 3.22 0.88 -13.93
CA ASP A 67 4.53 0.27 -13.79
C ASP A 67 4.72 -0.60 -12.54
N MET A 68 3.83 -0.53 -11.55
CA MET A 68 3.85 -1.37 -10.35
C MET A 68 2.97 -2.61 -10.46
N ILE A 69 2.14 -2.72 -11.52
CA ILE A 69 1.24 -3.86 -11.72
C ILE A 69 1.98 -5.20 -11.62
N PRO A 70 3.16 -5.40 -12.26
CA PRO A 70 3.84 -6.69 -12.20
C PRO A 70 4.24 -7.17 -10.80
N LEU A 71 4.56 -6.27 -9.86
CA LEU A 71 4.83 -6.69 -8.46
C LEU A 71 3.59 -7.24 -7.82
N ARG A 72 2.48 -6.52 -7.98
CA ARG A 72 1.20 -6.87 -7.39
C ARG A 72 0.67 -8.17 -7.99
N SER A 73 0.74 -8.32 -9.32
CA SER A 73 0.33 -9.54 -10.02
C SER A 73 1.17 -10.74 -9.62
N GLU A 74 2.45 -10.54 -9.28
CA GLU A 74 3.27 -11.63 -8.76
C GLU A 74 2.85 -12.03 -7.34
N VAL A 75 2.51 -11.08 -6.46
CA VAL A 75 1.95 -11.41 -5.14
C VAL A 75 0.65 -12.20 -5.28
N ALA A 76 -0.27 -11.77 -6.15
CA ALA A 76 -1.49 -12.52 -6.49
C ALA A 76 -1.18 -13.93 -7.01
N THR A 77 -0.14 -14.07 -7.84
CA THR A 77 0.33 -15.37 -8.34
C THR A 77 0.86 -16.26 -7.22
N LEU A 78 1.62 -15.72 -6.28
CA LEU A 78 2.13 -16.44 -5.11
C LEU A 78 0.99 -16.88 -4.18
N GLU A 79 -0.05 -16.06 -3.99
CA GLU A 79 -1.27 -16.42 -3.25
C GLU A 79 -1.98 -17.62 -3.91
N ILE A 80 -2.23 -17.56 -5.22
CA ILE A 80 -2.90 -18.64 -5.97
C ILE A 80 -2.08 -19.94 -5.90
N LYS A 81 -0.75 -19.84 -5.98
CA LYS A 81 0.17 -20.98 -5.82
C LYS A 81 0.30 -21.46 -4.37
N ARG A 82 -0.27 -20.75 -3.39
CA ARG A 82 -0.16 -21.00 -1.95
C ARG A 82 1.29 -20.99 -1.44
N MET A 83 2.11 -20.11 -2.01
CA MET A 83 3.52 -19.94 -1.65
C MET A 83 3.72 -18.90 -0.53
N ILE A 84 2.66 -18.15 -0.18
CA ILE A 84 2.63 -17.28 1.00
C ILE A 84 1.96 -18.06 2.14
N ALA A 85 2.78 -18.63 3.03
CA ALA A 85 2.32 -19.43 4.17
C ALA A 85 1.96 -18.58 5.40
N TYR A 86 1.38 -17.39 5.19
CA TYR A 86 1.03 -16.49 6.29
C TYR A 86 -0.23 -17.00 7.02
N LYS A 87 -0.07 -17.40 8.28
CA LYS A 87 -1.11 -18.12 9.04
C LYS A 87 -2.41 -17.35 9.22
N LYS A 88 -2.35 -16.02 9.27
CA LYS A 88 -3.51 -15.18 9.60
C LYS A 88 -4.36 -14.81 8.38
N GLN A 89 -3.77 -14.82 7.18
CA GLN A 89 -4.39 -14.27 5.98
C GLN A 89 -3.60 -14.70 4.75
N THR A 90 -4.29 -14.99 3.65
CA THR A 90 -3.64 -15.50 2.43
C THR A 90 -4.16 -14.88 1.14
N ASP A 91 -5.08 -13.94 1.26
CA ASP A 91 -5.74 -13.21 0.18
C ASP A 91 -5.35 -11.72 0.22
N HIS A 92 -4.04 -11.45 0.35
CA HIS A 92 -3.48 -10.09 0.46
C HIS A 92 -3.89 -9.19 -0.71
N THR A 93 -4.05 -9.76 -1.89
CA THR A 93 -4.55 -9.08 -3.09
C THR A 93 -5.97 -8.56 -2.88
N ALA A 94 -6.88 -9.38 -2.34
CA ALA A 94 -8.24 -8.93 -2.02
C ALA A 94 -8.26 -7.94 -0.85
N HIS A 95 -7.45 -8.19 0.17
CA HIS A 95 -7.34 -7.33 1.35
C HIS A 95 -6.88 -5.91 1.02
N THR A 96 -5.78 -5.76 0.28
CA THR A 96 -5.26 -4.45 -0.13
C THR A 96 -6.28 -3.67 -0.96
N LEU A 97 -7.09 -4.34 -1.80
CA LEU A 97 -8.21 -3.71 -2.50
C LEU A 97 -9.32 -3.28 -1.54
N TYR A 98 -9.72 -4.14 -0.60
CA TYR A 98 -10.67 -3.77 0.45
C TYR A 98 -10.16 -2.55 1.23
N LEU A 99 -8.88 -2.55 1.63
CA LEU A 99 -8.21 -1.47 2.36
C LEU A 99 -8.34 -0.17 1.58
N TYR A 100 -8.03 -0.22 0.28
CA TYR A 100 -8.14 0.93 -0.61
C TYR A 100 -9.57 1.50 -0.62
N ILE A 101 -10.59 0.68 -0.90
CA ILE A 101 -11.97 1.14 -1.02
C ILE A 101 -12.57 1.59 0.32
N LEU A 102 -12.16 0.99 1.43
CA LEU A 102 -12.57 1.43 2.77
C LEU A 102 -11.95 2.79 3.12
N GLY A 103 -10.67 3.00 2.82
CA GLY A 103 -10.02 4.30 3.04
C GLY A 103 -10.63 5.42 2.20
N VAL A 104 -11.01 5.14 0.95
CA VAL A 104 -11.77 6.09 0.12
C VAL A 104 -13.12 6.42 0.77
N TRP A 105 -13.83 5.41 1.27
CA TRP A 105 -15.09 5.63 1.99
C TRP A 105 -14.89 6.52 3.22
N VAL A 106 -13.84 6.27 4.01
CA VAL A 106 -13.53 7.05 5.22
C VAL A 106 -13.16 8.49 4.84
N TYR A 107 -12.31 8.70 3.84
CA TYR A 107 -11.96 10.03 3.34
C TYR A 107 -13.19 10.82 2.86
N ASP A 108 -14.12 10.17 2.15
CA ASP A 108 -15.29 10.85 1.62
C ASP A 108 -16.37 11.14 2.68
N ASN A 109 -16.43 10.35 3.76
CA ASN A 109 -17.52 10.42 4.74
C ASN A 109 -17.13 10.94 6.12
N ILE A 110 -15.88 10.82 6.56
CA ILE A 110 -15.42 11.23 7.89
C ILE A 110 -14.64 12.54 7.78
N THR A 111 -15.36 13.65 7.94
CA THR A 111 -14.85 15.02 7.72
C THR A 111 -13.56 15.31 8.49
N GLU A 112 -13.46 14.94 9.76
CA GLU A 112 -12.27 15.24 10.59
C GLU A 112 -11.01 14.54 10.06
N ILE A 113 -11.11 13.28 9.62
CA ILE A 113 -9.99 12.56 9.01
C ILE A 113 -9.62 13.19 7.66
N ARG A 114 -10.62 13.49 6.81
CA ARG A 114 -10.39 14.16 5.53
C ARG A 114 -9.69 15.50 5.71
N ASP A 115 -10.16 16.33 6.63
CA ASP A 115 -9.65 17.67 6.84
C ASP A 115 -8.20 17.62 7.39
N ALA A 116 -7.88 16.64 8.25
CA ALA A 116 -6.50 16.39 8.70
C ALA A 116 -5.57 15.95 7.55
N LEU A 117 -6.04 15.06 6.68
CA LEU A 117 -5.30 14.63 5.48
C LEU A 117 -5.09 15.79 4.51
N ASP A 118 -6.14 16.54 4.20
CA ASP A 118 -6.10 17.69 3.29
C ASP A 118 -5.20 18.80 3.83
N ALA A 119 -5.21 19.04 5.15
CA ALA A 119 -4.30 19.98 5.81
C ALA A 119 -2.84 19.54 5.70
N ARG A 120 -2.55 18.23 5.85
CA ARG A 120 -1.20 17.69 5.66
C ARG A 120 -0.76 17.74 4.20
N ILE A 121 -1.67 17.43 3.27
CA ILE A 121 -1.45 17.47 1.83
C ILE A 121 -1.19 18.90 1.36
N HIS A 122 -1.91 19.88 1.90
CA HIS A 122 -1.78 21.32 1.62
C HIS A 122 -1.57 21.60 0.12
N SER A 123 -2.60 21.36 -0.67
CA SER A 123 -2.60 21.47 -2.13
C SER A 123 -3.95 21.97 -2.63
N SER A 124 -3.98 22.54 -3.84
CA SER A 124 -5.22 22.90 -4.53
C SER A 124 -5.99 21.69 -5.07
N LYS A 125 -5.38 20.50 -5.09
CA LYS A 125 -5.99 19.25 -5.55
C LYS A 125 -5.84 18.14 -4.49
N PRO A 126 -6.33 18.35 -3.26
CA PRO A 126 -6.02 17.47 -2.15
C PRO A 126 -6.51 16.04 -2.38
N MET A 127 -7.74 15.86 -2.88
CA MET A 127 -8.30 14.55 -3.25
C MET A 127 -7.42 13.74 -4.21
N LYS A 128 -6.80 14.38 -5.22
CA LYS A 128 -5.94 13.65 -6.18
C LYS A 128 -4.65 13.19 -5.52
N LEU A 129 -4.06 14.03 -4.68
CA LEU A 129 -2.86 13.68 -3.93
C LEU A 129 -3.14 12.68 -2.81
N PHE A 130 -4.34 12.72 -2.22
CA PHE A 130 -4.82 11.68 -1.33
C PHE A 130 -4.87 10.35 -2.05
N LEU A 131 -5.53 10.25 -3.22
CA LEU A 131 -5.57 9.00 -3.99
C LEU A 131 -4.18 8.50 -4.37
N PHE A 132 -3.27 9.41 -4.77
CA PHE A 132 -1.87 9.09 -5.06
C PHE A 132 -1.15 8.48 -3.84
N GLN A 133 -1.19 9.16 -2.69
CA GLN A 133 -0.58 8.66 -1.45
C GLN A 133 -1.23 7.37 -0.97
N TRP A 134 -2.56 7.29 -1.08
CA TRP A 134 -3.34 6.16 -0.63
C TRP A 134 -3.07 4.91 -1.46
N THR A 135 -2.77 5.03 -2.75
CA THR A 135 -2.34 3.89 -3.58
C THR A 135 -1.10 3.21 -3.01
N PHE A 136 -0.07 3.94 -2.56
CA PHE A 136 1.09 3.35 -1.87
C PHE A 136 0.67 2.71 -0.54
N ALA A 137 -0.03 3.48 0.30
CA ALA A 137 -0.35 3.11 1.68
C ALA A 137 -1.40 1.99 1.78
N SER A 138 -2.08 1.64 0.69
CA SER A 138 -3.10 0.59 0.68
C SER A 138 -2.92 -0.44 -0.45
N LEU A 139 -3.05 -0.10 -1.73
CA LEU A 139 -2.95 -1.11 -2.80
C LEU A 139 -1.56 -1.76 -2.90
N LEU A 140 -0.51 -1.02 -2.57
CA LEU A 140 0.87 -1.47 -2.71
C LEU A 140 1.54 -1.81 -1.37
N HIS A 141 0.85 -1.68 -0.23
CA HIS A 141 1.49 -1.80 1.08
C HIS A 141 1.97 -3.23 1.42
N ASP A 142 1.46 -4.23 0.70
CA ASP A 142 1.77 -5.66 0.88
C ASP A 142 2.63 -6.25 -0.24
N VAL A 143 3.16 -5.44 -1.18
CA VAL A 143 3.99 -5.99 -2.27
C VAL A 143 5.28 -6.65 -1.79
N GLY A 144 5.73 -6.34 -0.57
CA GLY A 144 6.85 -6.97 0.11
C GLY A 144 6.66 -8.45 0.41
N TYR A 145 5.43 -8.98 0.33
CA TYR A 145 5.18 -10.43 0.34
C TYR A 145 5.86 -11.17 -0.83
N LEU A 146 6.33 -10.45 -1.86
CA LEU A 146 7.24 -10.98 -2.87
C LEU A 146 8.46 -11.69 -2.25
N PHE A 147 8.97 -11.18 -1.12
CA PHE A 147 10.11 -11.72 -0.38
C PHE A 147 9.70 -12.62 0.80
N TYR A 148 8.46 -13.06 0.85
CA TYR A 148 8.01 -14.00 1.89
C TYR A 148 8.82 -15.30 1.83
N ASP A 149 9.23 -15.81 3.00
CA ASP A 149 10.07 -17.01 3.14
C ASP A 149 11.40 -16.93 2.34
N PHE A 150 12.01 -15.74 2.22
CA PHE A 150 13.23 -15.50 1.43
C PHE A 150 14.33 -16.54 1.69
N ASP A 151 14.64 -16.84 2.94
CA ASP A 151 15.71 -17.78 3.32
C ASP A 151 15.50 -19.21 2.81
N ARG A 152 14.27 -19.58 2.40
CA ARG A 152 13.97 -20.90 1.83
C ARG A 152 14.25 -21.01 0.33
N GLY A 153 14.48 -19.90 -0.37
CA GLY A 153 14.77 -19.92 -1.81
C GLY A 153 13.61 -20.31 -2.72
N ALA A 154 12.40 -20.50 -2.17
CA ALA A 154 11.29 -21.13 -2.91
C ALA A 154 10.72 -20.26 -4.05
N ASN A 155 10.95 -18.95 -4.00
CA ASN A 155 10.33 -17.95 -4.89
C ASN A 155 11.36 -17.11 -5.68
N ALA A 156 12.55 -17.64 -5.96
CA ALA A 156 13.63 -16.86 -6.59
C ALA A 156 13.22 -16.19 -7.92
N SER A 157 12.35 -16.84 -8.72
CA SER A 157 11.82 -16.25 -9.95
C SER A 157 11.00 -14.99 -9.73
N SER A 158 10.29 -14.91 -8.60
CA SER A 158 9.43 -13.79 -8.23
C SER A 158 10.29 -12.58 -7.83
N TRP A 159 11.42 -12.81 -7.14
CA TRP A 159 12.35 -11.74 -6.76
C TRP A 159 12.98 -11.05 -7.98
N ASN A 160 13.25 -11.82 -9.04
CA ASN A 160 13.74 -11.28 -10.30
C ASN A 160 12.76 -10.31 -10.97
N ILE A 161 11.46 -10.34 -10.62
CA ILE A 161 10.51 -9.35 -11.14
C ILE A 161 10.84 -7.97 -10.60
N TYR A 162 11.18 -7.85 -9.32
CA TYR A 162 11.59 -6.59 -8.74
C TYR A 162 12.95 -6.12 -9.29
N ASP A 163 13.91 -7.03 -9.47
CA ASP A 163 15.19 -6.68 -10.10
C ASP A 163 15.02 -6.21 -11.55
N ARG A 164 14.15 -6.88 -12.32
CA ARG A 164 13.80 -6.45 -13.68
C ARG A 164 13.17 -5.08 -13.69
N MET A 165 12.34 -4.74 -12.69
CA MET A 165 11.77 -3.40 -12.60
C MET A 165 12.83 -2.31 -12.44
N LEU A 166 13.97 -2.64 -11.84
CA LEU A 166 15.11 -1.74 -11.70
C LEU A 166 16.04 -1.76 -12.92
N SER A 167 15.62 -2.31 -14.06
CA SER A 167 16.39 -2.35 -15.31
C SER A 167 15.96 -1.24 -16.28
N PHE A 168 16.89 -0.81 -17.15
CA PHE A 168 16.58 0.21 -18.15
C PHE A 168 15.46 -0.24 -19.10
N GLU A 169 15.47 -1.51 -19.51
CA GLU A 169 14.50 -2.10 -20.41
C GLU A 169 13.09 -2.00 -19.86
N TYR A 170 12.94 -2.11 -18.53
CA TYR A 170 11.64 -1.94 -17.87
C TYR A 170 11.19 -0.48 -17.87
N PHE A 171 12.06 0.45 -17.45
CA PHE A 171 11.75 1.88 -17.46
C PHE A 171 11.38 2.37 -18.86
N ASN A 172 12.11 1.93 -19.88
CA ASN A 172 11.93 2.36 -21.27
C ASN A 172 10.51 2.04 -21.80
N GLN A 173 9.88 0.95 -21.32
CA GLN A 173 8.51 0.55 -21.71
C GLN A 173 7.45 1.57 -21.30
N TYR A 174 7.69 2.34 -20.24
CA TYR A 174 6.77 3.37 -19.75
C TYR A 174 7.09 4.76 -20.31
N THR A 175 8.03 4.82 -21.26
CA THR A 175 8.48 6.07 -21.89
C THR A 175 8.27 6.08 -23.39
N ASP A 176 7.34 5.26 -23.89
CA ASP A 176 7.05 5.14 -25.31
C ASP A 176 6.68 6.47 -25.97
N GLU A 177 6.09 7.38 -25.21
CA GLU A 177 5.68 8.71 -25.65
C GLU A 177 6.82 9.74 -25.74
N LEU A 178 8.01 9.41 -25.23
CA LEU A 178 9.18 10.29 -25.38
C LEU A 178 9.63 10.36 -26.84
N SER A 179 10.19 11.50 -27.23
CA SER A 179 10.84 11.64 -28.53
C SER A 179 12.08 10.73 -28.62
N ASP A 180 12.56 10.45 -29.84
CA ASP A 180 13.80 9.67 -30.02
C ASP A 180 14.99 10.32 -29.28
N GLN A 181 15.03 11.66 -29.27
CA GLN A 181 16.00 12.43 -28.50
C GLN A 181 15.80 12.22 -26.99
N GLY A 182 14.56 12.32 -26.50
CA GLY A 182 14.23 12.07 -25.10
C GLY A 182 14.60 10.66 -24.64
N LYS A 183 14.37 9.64 -25.46
CA LYS A 183 14.77 8.24 -25.18
C LYS A 183 16.29 8.09 -25.11
N SER A 184 17.03 8.71 -26.04
CA SER A 184 18.50 8.69 -26.01
C SER A 184 19.05 9.41 -24.77
N GLU A 185 18.47 10.55 -24.40
CA GLU A 185 18.84 11.28 -23.18
C GLU A 185 18.50 10.49 -21.92
N LEU A 186 17.37 9.75 -21.91
CA LEU A 186 16.99 8.88 -20.80
C LEU A 186 18.00 7.74 -20.62
N GLU A 187 18.44 7.12 -21.72
CA GLU A 187 19.48 6.09 -21.69
C GLU A 187 20.81 6.62 -21.13
N GLN A 188 21.20 7.85 -21.50
CA GLN A 188 22.41 8.50 -20.97
C GLN A 188 22.29 8.82 -19.47
N ALA A 189 21.16 9.37 -19.04
CA ALA A 189 20.87 9.65 -17.64
C ALA A 189 20.87 8.35 -16.81
N TRP A 190 20.25 7.29 -17.33
CA TRP A 190 20.25 5.96 -16.72
C TRP A 190 21.67 5.39 -16.60
N GLY A 191 22.46 5.45 -17.69
CA GLY A 191 23.86 5.03 -17.66
C GLY A 191 24.67 5.78 -16.60
N THR A 192 24.35 7.05 -16.37
CA THR A 192 24.97 7.87 -15.31
C THR A 192 24.54 7.44 -13.91
N LEU A 193 23.26 7.12 -13.69
CA LEU A 193 22.75 6.54 -12.44
C LEU A 193 23.53 5.26 -12.10
N ILE A 194 23.56 4.30 -13.02
CA ILE A 194 24.20 3.00 -12.82
C ILE A 194 25.71 3.14 -12.60
N LYS A 195 26.39 3.99 -13.39
CA LYS A 195 27.82 4.24 -13.23
C LYS A 195 28.16 4.86 -11.87
N THR A 196 27.32 5.77 -11.38
CA THR A 196 27.57 6.52 -10.14
C THR A 196 27.27 5.68 -8.91
N TYR A 197 26.13 4.99 -8.89
CA TYR A 197 25.61 4.33 -7.69
C TYR A 197 25.67 2.80 -7.73
N GLY A 198 25.73 2.22 -8.92
CA GLY A 198 25.47 0.80 -9.14
C GLY A 198 24.01 0.43 -8.87
N MET A 199 23.64 -0.78 -9.28
CA MET A 199 22.40 -1.44 -8.87
C MET A 199 22.75 -2.87 -8.49
N LYS A 200 22.41 -3.25 -7.27
CA LYS A 200 22.58 -4.63 -6.80
C LYS A 200 21.31 -5.41 -7.09
N GLU A 201 21.47 -6.63 -7.58
CA GLU A 201 20.38 -7.59 -7.67
C GLU A 201 19.96 -7.99 -6.25
N HIS A 202 18.65 -8.05 -6.03
CA HIS A 202 18.05 -8.41 -4.75
C HIS A 202 17.86 -9.92 -4.65
N ALA A 203 17.55 -10.57 -5.79
CA ALA A 203 17.37 -12.01 -5.88
C ALA A 203 18.65 -12.82 -5.56
N SER A 204 19.83 -12.19 -5.63
CA SER A 204 21.11 -12.84 -5.34
C SER A 204 21.52 -12.83 -3.85
N ASN A 205 20.76 -12.16 -2.98
CA ASN A 205 21.09 -12.11 -1.55
C ASN A 205 20.89 -13.50 -0.90
N GLN A 206 21.67 -13.81 0.12
CA GLN A 206 21.68 -15.16 0.71
C GLN A 206 20.76 -15.32 1.91
N ASN A 207 20.39 -14.20 2.55
CA ASN A 207 19.56 -14.20 3.75
C ASN A 207 18.75 -12.90 3.89
N ALA A 208 17.74 -12.91 4.77
CA ALA A 208 16.87 -11.78 5.06
C ALA A 208 17.62 -10.49 5.43
N LYS A 209 18.73 -10.60 6.19
CA LYS A 209 19.52 -9.44 6.61
C LYS A 209 20.25 -8.77 5.44
N GLU A 210 20.84 -9.55 4.57
CA GLU A 210 21.46 -9.07 3.32
C GLU A 210 20.41 -8.43 2.40
N LEU A 211 19.23 -9.04 2.28
CA LEU A 211 18.16 -8.50 1.47
C LEU A 211 17.64 -7.16 2.03
N ILE A 212 17.39 -7.04 3.33
CA ILE A 212 17.00 -5.77 3.96
C ILE A 212 18.09 -4.72 3.77
N ALA A 213 19.36 -5.08 3.99
CA ALA A 213 20.47 -4.16 3.75
C ALA A 213 20.52 -3.72 2.27
N SER A 214 20.28 -4.63 1.33
CA SER A 214 20.22 -4.29 -0.09
C SER A 214 19.07 -3.33 -0.39
N LEU A 215 17.85 -3.64 0.05
CA LEU A 215 16.65 -2.81 -0.13
C LEU A 215 16.82 -1.41 0.49
N ASP A 216 17.43 -1.34 1.68
CA ASP A 216 17.68 -0.09 2.40
C ASP A 216 18.74 0.79 1.72
N GLN A 217 19.68 0.21 0.96
CA GLN A 217 20.69 0.98 0.23
C GLN A 217 20.08 1.66 -1.00
N ILE A 218 19.81 2.96 -0.87
CA ILE A 218 19.24 3.83 -1.90
C ILE A 218 20.14 5.09 -2.01
N PRO A 219 21.39 4.95 -2.48
CA PRO A 219 22.41 6.00 -2.35
C PRO A 219 22.08 7.29 -3.13
N TRP A 220 21.29 7.22 -4.19
CA TRP A 220 20.82 8.39 -4.94
C TRP A 220 19.80 9.25 -4.16
N LEU A 221 19.31 8.77 -3.00
CA LEU A 221 18.56 9.63 -2.09
C LEU A 221 19.38 10.83 -1.62
N ALA A 222 20.72 10.76 -1.58
CA ALA A 222 21.54 11.88 -1.15
C ALA A 222 21.41 13.10 -2.08
N ASP A 223 21.10 12.84 -3.35
CA ASP A 223 20.84 13.89 -4.33
C ASP A 223 19.42 14.45 -4.19
N LEU A 224 18.45 13.66 -3.74
CA LEU A 224 17.07 14.10 -3.56
C LEU A 224 16.84 14.77 -2.20
N ILE A 225 17.49 14.24 -1.17
CA ILE A 225 17.40 14.57 0.24
C ILE A 225 18.84 14.62 0.81
N PRO A 226 19.50 15.80 0.83
CA PRO A 226 20.86 15.91 1.32
C PRO A 226 21.03 15.31 2.72
N GLY A 227 21.99 14.40 2.87
CA GLY A 227 22.27 13.71 4.14
C GLY A 227 21.62 12.33 4.31
N TYR A 228 20.79 11.88 3.37
CA TYR A 228 20.12 10.59 3.45
C TYR A 228 20.59 9.66 2.34
N GLN A 229 21.16 8.51 2.71
CA GLN A 229 21.65 7.49 1.76
C GLN A 229 20.91 6.16 1.89
N THR A 230 20.04 6.03 2.89
CA THR A 230 19.28 4.81 3.15
C THR A 230 17.78 5.09 3.24
N GLY A 231 16.98 4.12 2.81
CA GLY A 231 15.53 4.25 2.76
C GLY A 231 14.88 4.30 4.14
N LEU A 232 15.35 3.48 5.09
CA LEU A 232 14.82 3.43 6.46
C LEU A 232 15.01 4.79 7.16
N LEU A 233 16.20 5.39 7.05
CA LEU A 233 16.46 6.72 7.61
C LEU A 233 15.62 7.80 6.93
N ALA A 234 15.43 7.71 5.61
CA ALA A 234 14.61 8.67 4.87
C ALA A 234 13.12 8.59 5.25
N MET A 235 12.58 7.39 5.49
CA MET A 235 11.20 7.20 5.95
C MET A 235 11.01 7.59 7.43
N GLU A 236 12.09 7.63 8.21
CA GLU A 236 12.10 8.15 9.58
C GLU A 236 12.27 9.68 9.65
N LEU A 237 12.31 10.38 8.50
CA LEU A 237 12.37 11.83 8.47
C LEU A 237 11.14 12.43 9.19
N GLY A 238 11.41 13.20 10.25
CA GLY A 238 10.38 13.86 11.06
C GLY A 238 10.29 13.27 12.46
N GLU A 239 9.08 12.90 12.87
CA GLU A 239 8.84 12.37 14.20
C GLU A 239 9.13 10.86 14.27
N GLU A 240 9.90 10.47 15.29
CA GLU A 240 10.19 9.09 15.62
C GLU A 240 8.91 8.39 16.10
N ILE A 241 8.60 7.25 15.49
CA ILE A 241 7.43 6.44 15.80
C ILE A 241 7.92 5.09 16.33
N GLY A 242 7.55 4.77 17.57
CA GLY A 242 7.87 3.49 18.18
C GLY A 242 9.38 3.21 18.30
N PRO A 243 9.84 1.95 18.14
CA PRO A 243 11.25 1.57 18.32
C PRO A 243 12.18 2.00 17.16
N GLY A 244 11.66 2.68 16.13
CA GLY A 244 12.35 2.96 14.88
C GLY A 244 12.23 1.82 13.86
N LEU A 245 12.00 2.16 12.59
CA LEU A 245 12.00 1.25 11.45
C LEU A 245 13.35 0.57 11.29
N GLN A 246 14.46 1.31 11.42
CA GLN A 246 15.77 0.72 11.18
C GLN A 246 16.04 -0.42 12.16
N ARG A 247 15.85 -0.14 13.46
CA ARG A 247 16.03 -1.15 14.51
C ARG A 247 15.10 -2.34 14.29
N PHE A 248 13.82 -2.09 14.03
CA PHE A 248 12.84 -3.16 13.83
C PHE A 248 13.17 -4.02 12.61
N ALA A 249 13.53 -3.42 11.48
CA ALA A 249 13.88 -4.12 10.25
C ALA A 249 15.04 -5.11 10.43
N TYR A 250 16.13 -4.64 11.04
CA TYR A 250 17.30 -5.49 11.26
C TYR A 250 17.08 -6.51 12.38
N ASP A 251 16.19 -6.25 13.34
CA ASP A 251 15.80 -7.22 14.36
C ASP A 251 14.97 -8.35 13.74
N MET A 252 13.98 -8.02 12.91
CA MET A 252 13.19 -9.02 12.19
C MET A 252 14.04 -9.84 11.22
N ALA A 253 14.97 -9.20 10.51
CA ALA A 253 15.87 -9.89 9.60
C ALA A 253 16.93 -10.76 10.31
N SER A 254 17.14 -10.57 11.62
CA SER A 254 18.10 -11.36 12.41
C SER A 254 17.43 -12.44 13.25
N HIS A 255 16.25 -12.16 13.79
CA HIS A 255 15.60 -12.99 14.80
C HIS A 255 14.14 -13.32 14.45
N GLY A 256 13.50 -12.47 13.63
CA GLY A 256 12.09 -12.52 13.27
C GLY A 256 11.12 -12.60 14.45
N TYR A 257 9.89 -13.03 14.15
CA TYR A 257 8.79 -13.00 15.11
C TYR A 257 8.81 -14.15 16.12
N ASP A 258 9.35 -15.30 15.73
CA ASP A 258 9.34 -16.55 16.52
C ASP A 258 10.73 -17.19 16.65
N GLY A 259 11.80 -16.41 16.45
CA GLY A 259 13.17 -16.90 16.42
C GLY A 259 13.65 -17.32 15.02
N THR A 260 12.78 -17.28 14.01
CA THR A 260 13.15 -17.48 12.61
C THR A 260 13.35 -16.14 11.92
N PRO A 261 14.53 -15.84 11.33
CA PRO A 261 14.74 -14.64 10.53
C PRO A 261 13.67 -14.46 9.45
N VAL A 262 13.15 -13.24 9.30
CA VAL A 262 12.17 -12.91 8.26
C VAL A 262 12.45 -11.54 7.65
N VAL A 263 12.08 -11.39 6.38
CA VAL A 263 11.91 -10.09 5.75
C VAL A 263 10.50 -9.62 6.08
N ASP A 264 10.39 -8.58 6.90
CA ASP A 264 9.07 -8.02 7.18
C ASP A 264 8.46 -7.41 5.92
N HIS A 265 7.24 -7.82 5.58
CA HIS A 265 6.59 -7.44 4.32
C HIS A 265 6.29 -5.94 4.25
N GLY A 266 5.85 -5.31 5.35
CA GLY A 266 5.57 -3.88 5.38
C GLY A 266 6.83 -3.07 5.12
N ILE A 267 7.91 -3.37 5.85
CA ILE A 267 9.22 -2.74 5.63
C ILE A 267 9.71 -2.94 4.20
N ALA A 268 9.65 -4.18 3.70
CA ALA A 268 10.07 -4.49 2.35
C ALA A 268 9.24 -3.71 1.32
N SER A 269 7.91 -3.63 1.46
CA SER A 269 7.04 -2.82 0.60
C SER A 269 7.48 -1.36 0.59
N GLY A 270 7.63 -0.75 1.78
CA GLY A 270 8.04 0.65 1.88
C GLY A 270 9.38 0.93 1.21
N LEU A 271 10.38 0.05 1.41
CA LEU A 271 11.68 0.16 0.77
C LEU A 271 11.64 -0.08 -0.73
N MET A 272 10.89 -1.08 -1.19
CA MET A 272 10.73 -1.38 -2.61
C MET A 272 10.12 -0.19 -3.36
N LEU A 273 9.02 0.34 -2.81
CA LEU A 273 8.30 1.48 -3.38
C LEU A 273 9.17 2.74 -3.37
N LEU A 274 9.88 3.01 -2.28
CA LEU A 274 10.77 4.16 -2.18
C LEU A 274 11.93 4.05 -3.16
N LYS A 275 12.60 2.89 -3.22
CA LYS A 275 13.74 2.67 -4.11
C LYS A 275 13.34 2.84 -5.56
N TYR A 276 12.29 2.16 -6.01
CA TYR A 276 11.84 2.27 -7.39
C TYR A 276 11.41 3.71 -7.73
N THR A 277 10.51 4.29 -6.92
CA THR A 277 9.95 5.62 -7.22
C THR A 277 11.01 6.71 -7.20
N SER A 278 11.98 6.64 -6.29
CA SER A 278 13.04 7.66 -6.19
C SER A 278 13.96 7.71 -7.42
N ILE A 279 14.03 6.65 -8.24
CA ILE A 279 14.77 6.67 -9.51
C ILE A 279 14.14 7.66 -10.49
N TRP A 280 12.81 7.65 -10.62
CA TRP A 280 12.09 8.61 -11.48
C TRP A 280 12.33 10.06 -11.08
N TYR A 281 12.32 10.35 -9.77
CA TYR A 281 12.63 11.69 -9.25
C TYR A 281 14.10 12.06 -9.44
N TRP A 282 15.03 11.10 -9.33
CA TRP A 282 16.43 11.34 -9.62
C TRP A 282 16.64 11.66 -11.11
N LEU A 283 16.04 10.88 -12.01
CA LEU A 283 16.10 11.11 -13.47
C LEU A 283 15.53 12.49 -13.83
N HIS A 284 14.40 12.87 -13.23
CA HIS A 284 13.82 14.20 -13.40
C HIS A 284 14.78 15.32 -12.96
N LYS A 285 15.35 15.22 -11.75
CA LYS A 285 16.29 16.21 -11.23
C LYS A 285 17.58 16.26 -12.04
N HIS A 286 18.12 15.12 -12.44
CA HIS A 286 19.34 15.03 -13.23
C HIS A 286 19.15 15.64 -14.63
N SER A 287 18.04 15.30 -15.29
CA SER A 287 17.71 15.83 -16.61
C SER A 287 17.55 17.35 -16.62
N GLU A 288 17.08 17.97 -15.52
CA GLU A 288 17.00 19.44 -15.41
C GLU A 288 18.32 20.13 -15.73
N THR A 289 19.44 19.54 -15.31
CA THR A 289 20.77 20.10 -15.48
C THR A 289 21.44 19.66 -16.78
N PHE A 290 21.30 18.38 -17.15
CA PHE A 290 22.10 17.77 -18.21
C PHE A 290 21.33 17.45 -19.50
N HIS A 291 20.00 17.33 -19.42
CA HIS A 291 19.15 16.87 -20.52
C HIS A 291 17.82 17.68 -20.58
N PRO A 292 17.86 18.98 -20.96
CA PRO A 292 16.69 19.86 -20.85
C PRO A 292 15.47 19.40 -21.66
N GLN A 293 15.68 18.71 -22.78
CA GLN A 293 14.61 18.16 -23.61
C GLN A 293 13.88 17.03 -22.87
N LEU A 294 14.63 16.03 -22.36
CA LEU A 294 14.08 14.99 -21.49
C LEU A 294 13.36 15.59 -20.28
N HIS A 295 13.95 16.60 -19.63
CA HIS A 295 13.32 17.24 -18.47
C HIS A 295 11.97 17.88 -18.81
N ALA A 296 11.87 18.55 -19.97
CA ALA A 296 10.62 19.13 -20.44
C ALA A 296 9.57 18.03 -20.72
N GLU A 297 9.96 16.93 -21.36
CA GLU A 297 9.07 15.80 -21.65
C GLU A 297 8.59 15.09 -20.37
N LEU A 298 9.51 14.79 -19.43
CA LEU A 298 9.16 14.19 -18.14
C LEU A 298 8.21 15.07 -17.33
N ASN A 299 8.44 16.40 -17.31
CA ASN A 299 7.56 17.34 -16.63
C ASN A 299 6.17 17.43 -17.24
N ALA A 300 6.08 17.37 -18.57
CA ALA A 300 4.81 17.47 -19.28
C ALA A 300 3.90 16.26 -19.03
N LYS A 301 4.50 15.10 -18.70
CA LYS A 301 3.80 13.82 -18.58
C LYS A 301 3.61 13.37 -17.14
N PHE A 302 4.70 13.27 -16.39
CA PHE A 302 4.71 12.56 -15.11
C PHE A 302 4.75 13.47 -13.87
N HIS A 303 5.10 14.76 -14.05
CA HIS A 303 5.07 15.75 -12.97
C HIS A 303 5.90 15.40 -11.71
N TYR A 304 7.09 14.78 -11.89
CA TYR A 304 8.01 14.37 -10.82
C TYR A 304 8.72 15.52 -10.09
N TYR A 305 7.99 16.54 -9.64
CA TYR A 305 8.57 17.68 -8.95
C TYR A 305 9.20 17.27 -7.61
N PRO A 306 10.44 17.69 -7.29
CA PRO A 306 11.11 17.27 -6.06
C PRO A 306 10.29 17.48 -4.77
N HIS A 307 9.52 18.57 -4.66
CA HIS A 307 8.69 18.81 -3.47
C HIS A 307 7.58 17.78 -3.28
N ILE A 308 7.10 17.12 -4.35
CA ILE A 308 6.12 16.03 -4.28
C ILE A 308 6.75 14.78 -3.67
N PHE A 309 8.01 14.48 -4.00
CA PHE A 309 8.73 13.36 -3.41
C PHE A 309 8.78 13.44 -1.89
N HIS A 310 9.27 14.58 -1.38
CA HIS A 310 9.41 14.82 0.06
C HIS A 310 8.07 14.84 0.79
N LYS A 311 7.08 15.52 0.21
CA LYS A 311 5.81 15.78 0.89
C LYS A 311 4.80 14.64 0.75
N HIS A 312 4.90 13.84 -0.31
CA HIS A 312 3.88 12.86 -0.66
C HIS A 312 4.41 11.43 -0.79
N VAL A 313 5.51 11.21 -1.52
CA VAL A 313 6.05 9.86 -1.72
C VAL A 313 6.64 9.29 -0.44
N LEU A 314 7.49 10.06 0.26
CA LEU A 314 8.13 9.61 1.50
C LEU A 314 7.10 9.25 2.59
N PRO A 315 6.10 10.09 2.95
CA PRO A 315 5.08 9.71 3.92
C PRO A 315 4.25 8.51 3.50
N ALA A 316 4.03 8.31 2.19
CA ALA A 316 3.24 7.18 1.70
C ALA A 316 4.02 5.86 1.76
N CYS A 317 5.31 5.88 1.43
CA CYS A 317 6.21 4.73 1.64
C CYS A 317 6.39 4.44 3.14
N LYS A 318 6.48 5.50 3.97
CA LYS A 318 6.47 5.40 5.44
C LYS A 318 5.21 4.71 5.93
N ALA A 319 4.03 5.12 5.44
CA ALA A 319 2.77 4.50 5.83
C ALA A 319 2.76 3.00 5.51
N ALA A 320 3.24 2.60 4.32
CA ALA A 320 3.42 1.20 3.96
C ALA A 320 4.42 0.46 4.89
N ALA A 321 5.54 1.09 5.25
CA ALA A 321 6.54 0.47 6.14
C ALA A 321 6.06 0.29 7.58
N TYR A 322 5.28 1.24 8.11
CA TYR A 322 4.86 1.26 9.51
C TYR A 322 3.57 0.49 9.79
N HIS A 323 2.74 0.19 8.77
CA HIS A 323 1.38 -0.28 8.98
C HIS A 323 1.26 -1.56 9.83
N ASN A 324 2.31 -2.38 9.91
CA ASN A 324 2.34 -3.64 10.67
C ASN A 324 3.26 -3.60 11.91
N LEU A 325 3.88 -2.46 12.21
CA LEU A 325 4.80 -2.33 13.34
C LEU A 325 4.06 -2.59 14.67
N PRO A 326 4.52 -3.54 15.50
CA PRO A 326 3.83 -3.93 16.72
C PRO A 326 4.10 -2.95 17.86
N ASN A 327 3.17 -2.89 18.82
CA ASN A 327 3.29 -2.08 20.03
C ASN A 327 3.47 -0.57 19.76
N VAL A 328 2.87 -0.08 18.68
CA VAL A 328 2.82 1.33 18.33
C VAL A 328 1.36 1.76 18.23
N THR A 329 1.06 2.89 18.85
CA THR A 329 -0.25 3.55 18.76
C THR A 329 -0.12 4.80 17.90
N TYR A 330 -0.96 4.91 16.87
CA TYR A 330 -0.93 5.99 15.90
C TYR A 330 -2.00 7.03 16.21
N SER A 331 -1.69 8.32 16.04
CA SER A 331 -2.64 9.42 16.19
C SER A 331 -2.89 10.14 14.87
N LEU A 332 -4.10 10.67 14.70
CA LEU A 332 -4.50 11.39 13.49
C LEU A 332 -3.69 12.69 13.35
N GLU A 333 -3.36 13.34 14.46
CA GLU A 333 -2.66 14.61 14.50
C GLU A 333 -1.19 14.48 14.08
N GLN A 334 -0.54 13.36 14.40
CA GLN A 334 0.87 13.10 14.10
C GLN A 334 1.09 12.71 12.64
N ASP A 335 0.38 11.70 12.17
CA ASP A 335 0.53 11.18 10.80
C ASP A 335 -0.82 10.70 10.26
N PRO A 336 -1.63 11.61 9.65
CA PRO A 336 -2.98 11.29 9.23
C PRO A 336 -3.08 10.14 8.21
N LEU A 337 -2.08 9.99 7.34
CA LEU A 337 -2.06 8.95 6.31
C LEU A 337 -1.79 7.58 6.93
N LEU A 338 -0.78 7.49 7.78
CA LEU A 338 -0.47 6.26 8.51
C LEU A 338 -1.59 5.90 9.50
N TYR A 339 -2.20 6.90 10.16
CA TYR A 339 -3.39 6.71 10.98
C TYR A 339 -4.52 6.05 10.20
N LEU A 340 -4.84 6.58 9.01
CA LEU A 340 -5.88 6.02 8.15
C LEU A 340 -5.52 4.59 7.68
N ALA A 341 -4.27 4.36 7.29
CA ALA A 341 -3.79 3.04 6.87
C ALA A 341 -4.01 1.99 7.96
N VAL A 342 -3.57 2.28 9.19
CA VAL A 342 -3.71 1.35 10.32
C VAL A 342 -5.16 1.24 10.78
N LEU A 343 -5.92 2.34 10.81
CA LEU A 343 -7.36 2.28 11.12
C LEU A 343 -8.08 1.35 10.15
N CYS A 344 -7.90 1.52 8.84
CA CYS A 344 -8.59 0.70 7.86
C CYS A 344 -8.13 -0.77 7.89
N ASP A 345 -6.84 -1.05 8.11
CA ASP A 345 -6.33 -2.42 8.24
C ASP A 345 -6.94 -3.11 9.47
N GLU A 346 -6.94 -2.44 10.62
CA GLU A 346 -7.48 -2.98 11.86
C GLU A 346 -9.00 -3.13 11.86
N LEU A 347 -9.71 -2.27 11.13
CA LEU A 347 -11.14 -2.46 10.91
C LEU A 347 -11.38 -3.76 10.14
N GLN A 348 -10.56 -4.06 9.12
CA GLN A 348 -10.66 -5.22 8.24
C GLN A 348 -10.32 -6.56 8.90
N ILE A 349 -10.87 -6.84 10.07
CA ILE A 349 -10.92 -8.20 10.61
C ILE A 349 -11.85 -9.11 9.79
N TRP A 350 -12.75 -8.51 9.00
CA TRP A 350 -13.63 -9.22 8.09
C TRP A 350 -12.88 -9.58 6.81
N ASP A 351 -13.28 -10.68 6.19
CA ASP A 351 -12.73 -11.15 4.91
C ASP A 351 -11.22 -11.47 4.93
N ARG A 352 -10.60 -11.61 6.11
CA ARG A 352 -9.28 -12.25 6.25
C ARG A 352 -9.46 -13.76 6.16
N PHE A 353 -9.53 -14.28 4.94
CA PHE A 353 -9.62 -15.72 4.74
C PHE A 353 -8.31 -16.36 5.13
N MET A 354 -8.41 -17.33 6.03
CA MET A 354 -7.25 -18.13 6.38
C MET A 354 -7.18 -19.30 5.39
N SER A 355 -6.15 -19.38 4.56
CA SER A 355 -5.90 -20.55 3.71
C SER A 355 -4.63 -21.30 4.13
N GLY A 356 -4.49 -22.53 3.62
CA GLY A 356 -3.40 -23.45 3.95
C GLY A 356 -3.88 -24.72 4.65
N ALA A 357 -2.97 -25.70 4.76
CA ALA A 357 -3.29 -27.04 5.26
C ALA A 357 -3.92 -27.02 6.67
N GLY A 358 -3.40 -26.19 7.58
CA GLY A 358 -3.93 -26.08 8.94
C GLY A 358 -5.39 -25.60 9.03
N HIS A 359 -5.90 -24.91 8.01
CA HIS A 359 -7.31 -24.49 7.92
C HIS A 359 -8.19 -25.55 7.28
N ILE A 360 -7.66 -26.25 6.27
CA ILE A 360 -8.33 -27.42 5.71
C ILE A 360 -8.54 -28.49 6.77
N ASP A 361 -7.65 -28.61 7.75
CA ASP A 361 -7.81 -29.58 8.84
C ASP A 361 -8.84 -29.11 9.89
N ASN A 362 -9.03 -27.79 10.06
CA ASN A 362 -9.86 -27.19 11.10
C ASN A 362 -11.11 -26.46 10.59
N TRP A 363 -11.43 -26.55 9.30
CA TRP A 363 -12.47 -25.73 8.62
C TRP A 363 -13.85 -25.78 9.28
N ARG A 364 -14.16 -26.86 10.00
CA ARG A 364 -15.43 -27.01 10.73
C ARG A 364 -15.51 -26.17 12.02
N MET A 365 -14.37 -25.74 12.53
CA MET A 365 -14.24 -25.04 13.82
C MET A 365 -13.90 -23.55 13.67
N VAL A 366 -13.41 -23.12 12.51
CA VAL A 366 -13.03 -21.72 12.30
C VAL A 366 -14.28 -20.89 11.98
N ASP A 367 -14.68 -20.02 12.92
CA ASP A 367 -15.67 -18.98 12.62
C ASP A 367 -14.98 -17.81 11.92
N HIS A 368 -15.19 -17.72 10.60
CA HIS A 368 -14.72 -16.58 9.82
C HIS A 368 -15.75 -15.44 9.88
N CYS A 369 -15.27 -14.23 10.20
CA CYS A 369 -15.98 -13.00 9.87
C CYS A 369 -15.88 -12.78 8.36
N VAL A 370 -16.88 -13.23 7.61
CA VAL A 370 -17.02 -12.87 6.20
C VAL A 370 -17.74 -11.53 6.08
N ALA A 371 -17.45 -10.77 5.03
CA ALA A 371 -18.07 -9.45 4.81
C ALA A 371 -19.62 -9.48 4.92
N ASP A 372 -20.26 -10.58 4.48
CA ASP A 372 -21.72 -10.75 4.54
C ASP A 372 -22.29 -10.81 5.97
N LYS A 373 -21.49 -11.21 6.95
CA LYS A 373 -21.88 -11.23 8.38
C LYS A 373 -21.64 -9.90 9.07
N LEU A 374 -20.80 -9.03 8.50
CA LEU A 374 -20.50 -7.72 9.06
C LEU A 374 -21.50 -6.69 8.55
N LYS A 375 -22.38 -6.25 9.46
CA LYS A 375 -23.31 -5.17 9.20
C LYS A 375 -22.60 -3.84 9.34
N ALA A 376 -22.85 -2.92 8.41
CA ALA A 376 -22.24 -1.61 8.41
C ALA A 376 -23.22 -0.53 7.96
N GLU A 377 -23.11 0.64 8.58
CA GLU A 377 -23.88 1.82 8.20
C GLU A 377 -23.12 3.10 8.53
N ARG A 378 -23.53 4.20 7.90
CA ARG A 378 -23.11 5.54 8.31
C ARG A 378 -24.09 6.07 9.34
N ILE A 379 -23.58 6.48 10.49
CA ILE A 379 -24.37 7.12 11.55
C ILE A 379 -23.85 8.54 11.81
N ALA A 380 -24.56 9.27 12.65
CA ALA A 380 -24.10 10.51 13.24
C ALA A 380 -23.76 10.26 14.72
N SER A 381 -22.63 10.82 15.17
CA SER A 381 -22.21 10.83 16.57
C SER A 381 -23.17 11.67 17.42
N GLU A 382 -22.96 11.66 18.74
CA GLU A 382 -23.65 12.58 19.67
C GLU A 382 -23.42 14.06 19.32
N TRP A 383 -22.32 14.38 18.63
CA TRP A 383 -21.96 15.71 18.14
C TRP A 383 -22.36 15.94 16.68
N ASN A 384 -23.25 15.10 16.15
CA ASN A 384 -23.70 15.10 14.75
C ASN A 384 -22.56 14.97 13.72
N GLN A 385 -21.44 14.36 14.11
CA GLN A 385 -20.32 14.07 13.20
C GLN A 385 -20.53 12.70 12.53
N PRO A 386 -20.25 12.56 11.23
CA PRO A 386 -20.40 11.27 10.56
C PRO A 386 -19.43 10.24 11.12
N MET A 387 -19.91 9.02 11.33
CA MET A 387 -19.11 7.87 11.80
C MET A 387 -19.45 6.60 11.02
N LEU A 388 -18.51 5.67 10.96
CA LEU A 388 -18.75 4.29 10.53
C LEU A 388 -19.29 3.47 11.71
N HIS A 389 -20.44 2.85 11.56
CA HIS A 389 -20.96 1.91 12.55
C HIS A 389 -20.82 0.49 12.03
N LEU A 390 -20.07 -0.34 12.74
CA LEU A 390 -19.90 -1.76 12.46
C LEU A 390 -20.65 -2.58 13.52
N MET A 391 -21.45 -3.55 13.08
CA MET A 391 -22.15 -4.48 13.97
C MET A 391 -21.68 -5.90 13.66
N THR A 392 -21.20 -6.63 14.65
CA THR A 392 -20.57 -7.94 14.48
C THR A 392 -20.86 -8.89 15.65
N SER A 393 -20.39 -10.14 15.58
CA SER A 393 -20.54 -11.10 16.70
C SER A 393 -19.61 -10.74 17.87
N GLU A 394 -19.91 -11.26 19.06
CA GLU A 394 -19.12 -10.99 20.28
C GLU A 394 -17.61 -11.20 20.10
N VAL A 395 -17.22 -12.35 19.54
CA VAL A 395 -15.81 -12.71 19.32
C VAL A 395 -15.09 -11.69 18.42
N HIS A 396 -15.76 -11.22 17.37
CA HIS A 396 -15.21 -10.25 16.45
C HIS A 396 -15.21 -8.83 17.02
N PHE A 397 -16.21 -8.49 17.83
CA PHE A 397 -16.27 -7.23 18.56
C PHE A 397 -15.07 -7.09 19.49
N GLU A 398 -14.82 -8.11 20.33
CA GLU A 398 -13.69 -8.09 21.26
C GLU A 398 -12.35 -7.99 20.54
N LYS A 399 -12.17 -8.74 19.44
CA LYS A 399 -10.95 -8.69 18.62
C LYS A 399 -10.73 -7.30 18.02
N LEU A 400 -11.75 -6.72 17.40
CA LEU A 400 -11.65 -5.43 16.72
C LEU A 400 -11.39 -4.30 17.72
N VAL A 401 -12.15 -4.24 18.82
CA VAL A 401 -11.94 -3.24 19.89
C VAL A 401 -10.55 -3.39 20.50
N SER A 402 -10.11 -4.62 20.83
CA SER A 402 -8.79 -4.85 21.40
C SER A 402 -7.66 -4.40 20.47
N SER A 403 -7.82 -4.59 19.15
CA SER A 403 -6.79 -4.18 18.18
C SER A 403 -6.76 -2.66 17.99
N LEU A 404 -7.95 -2.05 17.85
CA LEU A 404 -8.07 -0.60 17.71
C LEU A 404 -7.57 0.14 18.96
N ASP A 405 -7.91 -0.31 20.16
CA ASP A 405 -7.43 0.29 21.42
C ASP A 405 -5.90 0.26 21.55
N LYS A 406 -5.26 -0.78 21.01
CA LYS A 406 -3.79 -0.91 21.04
C LYS A 406 -3.12 -0.02 20.01
N ARG A 407 -3.71 0.12 18.82
CA ARG A 407 -3.00 0.65 17.65
C ARG A 407 -3.47 2.01 17.19
N VAL A 408 -4.68 2.44 17.51
CA VAL A 408 -5.28 3.64 16.91
C VAL A 408 -5.81 4.56 18.00
N LEU A 409 -5.14 5.68 18.25
CA LEU A 409 -5.58 6.63 19.26
C LEU A 409 -6.92 7.26 18.88
N ASN A 410 -7.85 7.35 19.84
CA ASN A 410 -9.16 8.00 19.67
C ASN A 410 -10.00 7.48 18.49
N TRP A 411 -9.83 6.22 18.09
CA TRP A 411 -10.57 5.61 16.96
C TRP A 411 -12.11 5.70 17.13
N ASN A 412 -12.57 5.67 18.38
CA ASN A 412 -13.98 5.70 18.76
C ASN A 412 -14.69 7.02 18.43
N LYS A 413 -13.95 8.08 18.04
CA LYS A 413 -14.53 9.30 17.46
C LYS A 413 -15.07 9.10 16.05
N TYR A 414 -14.53 8.13 15.31
CA TYR A 414 -14.79 7.93 13.88
C TYR A 414 -15.53 6.62 13.60
N VAL A 415 -15.40 5.65 14.51
CA VAL A 415 -16.01 4.34 14.37
C VAL A 415 -16.77 3.97 15.64
N GLN A 416 -18.00 3.50 15.46
CA GLN A 416 -18.76 2.80 16.49
C GLN A 416 -18.76 1.31 16.16
N VAL A 417 -18.59 0.46 17.18
CA VAL A 417 -18.65 -0.99 17.05
C VAL A 417 -19.69 -1.50 18.03
N THR A 418 -20.61 -2.36 17.59
CA THR A 418 -21.63 -2.98 18.44
C THR A 418 -21.77 -4.47 18.19
N ARG A 419 -22.40 -5.15 19.14
CA ARG A 419 -22.69 -6.60 19.09
C ARG A 419 -24.06 -6.83 18.46
N ILE A 420 -24.19 -7.88 17.63
CA ILE A 420 -25.46 -8.36 17.07
C ILE A 420 -26.07 -9.45 17.93
#